data_AF-A0A956CTQ2-F1
#
_entry.id   AF-A0A956CTQ2-F1
#
_cell.length_a   1.000
_cell.length_b   1.000
_cell.length_c   1.000
_cell.angle_alpha   90.00
_cell.angle_beta   90.00
_cell.angle_gamma   90.00
#
_symmetry.space_group_name_H-M   'P 1'
#
loop_
_entity.id
_entity.type
_entity.pdbx_description
1 polymer ?
#
loop_
_entity_poly.entity_id
_entity_poly.type
_entity_poly.pdbx_seq_one_letter_code
_entity_poly.pdbx_strand_id
1 'polypeptide(L)'
;MPVFFEPSTLGAIAVRVMELGGTYDPEILGAMATYRSDALGDVVRAVRVCELATSMTLDEDVVARNGSTVVRAGTELTDLLVMRLTNFALGVGIREPIRVRVRQKAA
;
A
#
# COMPACT_ATOMS: atom_id res chain seq x y z
N MET A 1 -22.92 14.21 -0.51
CA MET A 1 -21.85 14.17 -1.53
C MET A 1 -20.55 13.84 -0.80
N PRO A 2 -19.90 12.69 -1.02
CA PRO A 2 -18.69 12.37 -0.28
C PRO A 2 -17.52 13.15 -0.88
N VAL A 3 -16.92 14.02 -0.06
CA VAL A 3 -15.64 14.66 -0.34
C VAL A 3 -14.56 13.58 -0.29
N PHE A 4 -14.07 13.17 -1.46
CA PHE A 4 -12.84 12.39 -1.57
C PHE A 4 -11.69 13.30 -1.16
N PHE A 5 -11.24 13.14 0.09
CA PHE A 5 -10.06 13.83 0.60
C PHE A 5 -8.81 13.13 0.08
N GLU A 6 -8.05 13.80 -0.77
CA GLU A 6 -6.70 13.34 -1.09
C GLU A 6 -5.87 13.27 0.21
N PRO A 7 -5.08 12.19 0.41
CA PRO A 7 -4.31 11.98 1.64
C PRO A 7 -3.27 13.10 1.91
N SER A 8 -3.00 13.94 0.92
CA SER A 8 -2.10 15.11 1.01
C SER A 8 -2.66 16.27 1.86
N THR A 9 -3.98 16.40 2.01
CA THR A 9 -4.59 17.59 2.65
C THR A 9 -4.83 17.42 4.15
N LEU A 10 -4.92 16.17 4.64
CA LEU A 10 -5.22 15.87 6.05
C LEU A 10 -4.10 16.32 7.01
N GLY A 11 -2.84 16.16 6.60
CA GLY A 11 -1.69 16.61 7.41
C GLY A 11 -1.67 18.13 7.58
N ALA A 12 -1.88 18.87 6.49
CA ALA A 12 -1.89 20.33 6.52
C ALA A 12 -3.03 20.91 7.35
N ILE A 13 -4.21 20.28 7.33
CA ILE A 13 -5.36 20.71 8.15
C ILE A 13 -5.10 20.45 9.63
N ALA A 14 -4.55 19.29 9.99
CA ALA A 14 -4.26 18.94 11.39
C ALA A 14 -3.29 19.94 12.03
N VAL A 15 -2.20 20.29 11.33
CA VAL A 15 -1.25 21.30 11.82
C VAL A 15 -1.92 22.65 12.04
N ARG A 16 -2.79 23.08 11.12
CA ARG A 16 -3.49 24.37 11.20
C ARG A 16 -4.51 24.44 12.34
N VAL A 17 -5.17 23.31 12.63
CA VAL A 17 -6.05 23.19 13.80
C VAL A 17 -5.24 23.23 15.11
N MET A 18 -4.03 22.66 15.12
CA MET A 18 -3.14 22.69 16.29
C MET A 18 -2.49 24.07 16.51
N GLU A 19 -2.17 24.81 15.45
CA GLU A 19 -1.73 26.21 15.52
C GLU A 19 -2.78 27.11 16.19
N LEU A 20 -4.06 26.89 15.89
CA LEU A 20 -5.17 27.63 16.51
C LEU A 20 -5.33 27.32 18.01
N GLY A 21 -4.80 26.19 18.49
CA GLY A 21 -4.78 25.80 19.89
C GLY A 21 -3.69 26.44 20.74
N GLY A 22 -2.72 27.14 20.13
CA GLY A 22 -1.76 28.04 20.80
C GLY A 22 -0.68 27.39 21.70
N THR A 23 -0.69 26.07 21.90
CA THR A 23 0.23 25.39 22.84
C THR A 23 1.47 24.80 22.20
N TYR A 24 1.60 24.85 20.87
CA TYR A 24 2.69 24.19 20.15
C TYR A 24 3.67 25.21 19.58
N ASP A 25 4.95 24.87 19.67
CA ASP A 25 6.03 25.67 19.10
C ASP A 25 5.86 25.74 17.56
N PRO A 26 5.80 26.95 16.97
CA PRO A 26 5.58 27.12 15.54
C PRO A 26 6.70 26.50 14.69
N GLU A 27 7.90 26.32 15.24
CA GLU A 27 9.00 25.67 14.54
C GLU A 27 8.75 24.15 14.40
N ILE A 28 8.16 23.52 15.42
CA ILE A 28 7.76 22.11 15.41
C ILE A 28 6.57 21.89 14.47
N LEU A 29 5.57 22.78 14.52
CA LEU A 29 4.40 22.73 13.63
C LEU A 29 4.81 22.95 12.18
N GLY A 30 5.72 23.90 11.93
CA GLY A 30 6.33 24.14 10.63
C GLY A 30 7.01 22.88 10.09
N ALA A 31 7.85 22.25 10.90
CA ALA A 31 8.52 21.00 10.54
C ALA A 31 7.52 19.87 10.22
N MET A 32 6.44 19.72 11.01
CA MET A 32 5.38 18.73 10.77
C MET A 32 4.54 19.02 9.52
N ALA A 33 4.27 20.30 9.21
CA ALA A 33 3.58 20.69 7.97
C ALA A 33 4.43 20.44 6.73
N THR A 34 5.75 20.63 6.83
CA THR A 34 6.69 20.33 5.74
C THR A 34 7.07 18.86 5.68
N TYR A 35 6.81 18.08 6.74
CA TYR A 35 6.98 16.63 6.74
C TYR A 35 5.92 15.99 5.84
N ARG A 36 6.23 15.98 4.55
CA ARG A 36 5.64 14.99 3.66
C ARG A 36 6.26 13.67 4.07
N SER A 37 5.45 12.76 4.61
CA SER A 37 5.72 11.35 4.39
C SER A 37 6.14 11.25 2.92
N ASP A 38 7.38 10.82 2.64
CA ASP A 38 7.77 10.39 1.31
C ASP A 38 6.85 9.23 0.95
N ALA A 39 5.63 9.58 0.53
CA ALA A 39 4.81 8.77 -0.32
C ALA A 39 5.54 8.79 -1.65
N LEU A 40 6.72 8.17 -1.69
CA LEU A 40 7.21 7.57 -2.91
C LEU A 40 6.04 6.73 -3.40
N GLY A 41 5.34 7.25 -4.41
CA GLY A 41 4.03 6.75 -4.79
C GLY A 41 4.08 5.23 -4.93
N ASP A 42 3.01 4.56 -4.49
CA ASP A 42 2.89 3.11 -4.66
C ASP A 42 3.13 2.77 -6.14
N VAL A 43 4.25 2.12 -6.45
CA VAL A 43 4.56 1.74 -7.83
C VAL A 43 3.88 0.41 -8.11
N VAL A 44 3.01 0.37 -9.12
CA VAL A 44 2.42 -0.88 -9.60
C VAL A 44 3.46 -1.63 -10.43
N ARG A 45 3.72 -2.88 -10.06
CA ARG A 45 4.61 -3.80 -10.77
C ARG A 45 3.90 -5.10 -11.06
N ALA A 46 4.12 -5.67 -12.25
CA ALA A 46 3.70 -7.03 -12.57
C ALA A 46 4.84 -7.98 -12.21
N VAL A 47 4.60 -8.90 -11.27
CA VAL A 47 5.60 -9.84 -10.74
C VAL A 47 5.08 -11.28 -10.82
N ARG A 48 5.98 -12.25 -10.86
CA ARG A 48 5.63 -13.67 -10.73
C ARG A 48 5.40 -14.04 -9.28
N VAL A 49 4.76 -15.18 -9.04
CA VAL A 49 4.52 -15.68 -7.67
C VAL A 49 5.83 -15.85 -6.89
N CYS A 50 6.90 -16.28 -7.57
CA CYS A 50 8.23 -16.42 -6.97
C CYS A 50 8.92 -15.10 -6.61
N GLU A 51 8.40 -13.97 -7.08
CA GLU A 51 8.92 -12.62 -6.83
C GLU A 51 8.06 -11.87 -5.80
N LEU A 52 6.98 -12.48 -5.29
CA LEU A 52 6.16 -11.91 -4.24
C LEU A 52 6.94 -11.85 -2.93
N ALA A 53 6.89 -10.68 -2.29
CA ALA A 53 7.53 -10.44 -1.01
C ALA A 53 6.54 -9.85 -0.01
N THR A 54 6.80 -10.14 1.26
CA THR A 54 6.17 -9.48 2.41
C THR A 54 6.42 -7.97 2.28
N SER A 55 5.39 -7.13 2.48
CA SER A 55 5.32 -5.67 2.20
C SER A 55 4.76 -5.21 0.85
N MET A 56 4.42 -6.13 -0.06
CA MET A 56 3.68 -5.80 -1.28
C MET A 56 2.17 -5.86 -1.02
N THR A 57 1.40 -5.04 -1.73
CA THR A 57 -0.08 -5.08 -1.71
C THR A 57 -0.61 -5.51 -3.06
N LEU A 58 -1.57 -6.42 -3.11
CA LEU A 58 -2.18 -6.84 -4.37
C LEU A 58 -2.93 -5.67 -5.02
N ASP A 59 -2.65 -5.40 -6.29
CA ASP A 59 -3.37 -4.39 -7.07
C ASP A 59 -4.54 -5.00 -7.86
N GLU A 60 -4.55 -6.33 -8.00
CA GLU A 60 -5.61 -7.07 -8.65
C GLU A 60 -5.97 -8.36 -7.92
N ASP A 61 -7.13 -8.92 -8.29
CA ASP A 61 -7.56 -10.22 -7.79
C ASP A 61 -6.64 -11.32 -8.31
N VAL A 62 -6.10 -12.13 -7.40
CA VAL A 62 -5.29 -13.30 -7.77
C VAL A 62 -6.23 -14.44 -8.11
N VAL A 63 -6.18 -14.89 -9.36
CA VAL A 63 -7.03 -15.95 -9.88
C VAL A 63 -6.20 -17.18 -10.20
N ALA A 64 -6.64 -18.35 -9.73
CA ALA A 64 -6.03 -19.62 -10.10
C ALA A 64 -6.37 -20.00 -11.55
N ARG A 65 -5.60 -20.91 -12.15
CA ARG A 65 -5.82 -21.34 -13.55
C ARG A 65 -7.17 -22.01 -13.78
N ASN A 66 -7.75 -22.59 -12.74
CA ASN A 66 -9.11 -23.15 -12.72
C ASN A 66 -10.23 -22.07 -12.65
N GLY A 67 -9.88 -20.78 -12.59
CA GLY A 67 -10.83 -19.67 -12.54
C GLY A 67 -11.27 -19.27 -11.13
N SER A 68 -10.84 -19.95 -10.06
CA SER A 68 -11.19 -19.56 -8.69
C SER A 68 -10.34 -18.38 -8.21
N THR A 69 -10.95 -17.37 -7.60
CA THR A 69 -10.23 -16.29 -6.91
C THR A 69 -9.59 -16.83 -5.63
N VAL A 70 -8.27 -16.70 -5.52
CA VAL A 70 -7.50 -17.13 -4.35
C VAL A 70 -7.45 -16.01 -3.31
N VAL A 71 -7.18 -14.77 -3.76
CA VAL A 71 -7.07 -13.58 -2.91
C VAL A 71 -7.61 -12.37 -3.66
N ARG A 72 -8.25 -11.44 -2.96
CA ARG A 72 -8.79 -10.20 -3.53
C ARG A 72 -7.73 -9.08 -3.56
N ALA A 73 -7.88 -8.18 -4.53
CA ALA A 73 -7.12 -6.94 -4.62
C ALA A 73 -7.21 -6.12 -3.31
N GLY A 74 -6.18 -5.34 -3.03
CA GLY A 74 -6.08 -4.51 -1.82
C GLY A 74 -5.57 -5.26 -0.58
N THR A 75 -5.32 -6.57 -0.69
CA THR A 75 -4.76 -7.36 0.41
C THR A 75 -3.24 -7.19 0.49
N GLU A 76 -2.74 -6.87 1.68
CA GLU A 76 -1.31 -6.84 1.98
C GLU A 76 -0.75 -8.28 2.07
N LEU A 77 0.40 -8.51 1.45
CA LEU A 77 1.07 -9.80 1.49
C LEU A 77 1.79 -9.98 2.82
N THR A 78 1.28 -10.94 3.60
CA THR A 78 1.94 -11.50 4.79
C THR A 78 2.72 -12.76 4.42
N ASP A 79 3.66 -13.19 5.27
CA ASP A 79 4.44 -14.41 5.01
C ASP A 79 3.55 -15.64 4.81
N LEU A 80 2.44 -15.73 5.55
CA LEU A 80 1.44 -16.78 5.39
C LEU A 80 0.76 -16.74 4.02
N LEU A 81 0.41 -15.55 3.53
CA LEU A 81 -0.21 -15.35 2.22
C LEU A 81 0.76 -15.68 1.09
N VAL A 82 2.00 -15.21 1.17
CA VAL A 82 3.06 -15.52 0.20
C VAL A 82 3.26 -17.03 0.13
N MET A 83 3.44 -17.70 1.27
CA MET A 83 3.59 -19.16 1.32
C MET A 83 2.39 -19.89 0.71
N ARG A 84 1.16 -19.47 1.03
CA ARG A 84 -0.06 -20.06 0.47
C ARG A 84 -0.13 -19.88 -1.04
N LEU A 85 0.17 -18.69 -1.55
CA LEU A 85 0.19 -18.40 -3.00
C LEU A 85 1.24 -19.24 -3.72
N THR A 86 2.44 -19.37 -3.14
CA THR A 86 3.49 -20.24 -3.68
C THR A 86 3.06 -21.70 -3.74
N ASN A 87 2.45 -22.22 -2.67
CA ASN A 87 1.92 -23.59 -2.65
C ASN A 87 0.78 -23.79 -3.66
N PHE A 88 -0.10 -22.81 -3.82
CA PHE A 88 -1.15 -22.86 -4.83
C PHE A 88 -0.60 -22.84 -6.26
N ALA A 89 0.46 -22.07 -6.51
CA ALA A 89 1.14 -22.04 -7.81
C ALA A 89 1.79 -23.37 -8.18
N LEU A 90 2.33 -24.11 -7.19
CA LEU A 90 2.89 -25.45 -7.40
C LEU A 90 1.81 -26.52 -7.65
N GLY A 91 0.62 -26.36 -7.06
CA GLY A 91 -0.49 -27.31 -7.20
C GLY A 91 -1.37 -27.01 -8.42
N VAL A 92 -2.41 -26.21 -8.20
CA VAL A 92 -3.45 -25.89 -9.21
C VAL A 92 -2.93 -24.91 -10.28
N GLY A 93 -1.90 -24.15 -9.95
CA GLY A 93 -1.35 -23.10 -10.79
C GLY A 93 -2.12 -21.79 -10.65
N ILE A 94 -1.39 -20.68 -10.62
CA ILE A 94 -1.92 -19.32 -10.57
C ILE A 94 -1.78 -18.68 -11.95
N ARG A 95 -2.67 -17.72 -12.26
CA ARG A 95 -2.47 -16.85 -13.43
C ARG A 95 -1.39 -15.82 -13.11
N GLU A 96 -0.33 -15.88 -13.90
CA GLU A 96 0.81 -14.97 -13.81
C GLU A 96 0.91 -14.17 -15.11
N PRO A 97 1.48 -12.94 -15.09
CA PRO A 97 2.00 -12.22 -13.91
C PRO A 97 0.89 -11.58 -13.04
N ILE A 98 1.21 -11.25 -11.78
CA ILE A 98 0.31 -10.63 -10.80
C ILE A 98 0.73 -9.18 -10.56
N ARG A 99 -0.21 -8.24 -10.61
CA ARG A 99 0.02 -6.83 -10.30
C ARG A 99 0.02 -6.58 -8.79
N VAL A 100 1.10 -5.97 -8.32
CA VAL A 100 1.30 -5.57 -6.93
C VAL A 100 1.71 -4.11 -6.85
N ARG A 101 1.29 -3.44 -5.78
CA ARG A 101 1.80 -2.13 -5.36
C ARG A 101 2.94 -2.34 -4.38
N VAL A 102 4.07 -1.71 -4.68
CA VAL A 102 5.26 -1.71 -3.83
C VAL A 102 5.41 -0.31 -3.24
N ARG A 103 5.41 -0.21 -1.91
CA ARG A 103 5.82 1.03 -1.23
C ARG A 103 7.32 1.18 -1.43
N GLN A 104 7.74 2.25 -2.12
CA GLN A 104 9.15 2.59 -2.15
C GLN A 104 9.53 3.08 -0.75
N LYS A 105 10.46 2.38 -0.10
CA LYS A 105 11.07 2.89 1.12
C LYS A 105 12.06 3.97 0.71
N ALA A 106 11.95 5.17 1.27
CA ALA A 106 12.99 6.19 1.15
C ALA A 106 14.30 5.58 1.68
N ALA A 107 15.34 5.59 0.85
CA ALA A 107 16.66 5.06 1.17
C ALA A 107 17.46 6.05 2.01
#